data_AF-A0A7V3LWS2-F1
#
_entry.id   AF-A0A7V3LWS2-F1
#
_cell.length_a   1.000
_cell.length_b   1.000
_cell.length_c   1.000
_cell.angle_alpha   90.00
_cell.angle_beta   90.00
_cell.angle_gamma   90.00
#
_symmetry.space_group_name_H-M   'P 1'
#
loop_
_entity.id
_entity.type
_entity.pdbx_description
1 polymer ?
#
loop_
_entity_poly.entity_id
_entity_poly.type
_entity_poly.pdbx_seq_one_letter_code
_entity_poly.pdbx_strand_id
1 'polypeptide(L)'
;MWSPLLWSAAFLVAIWWLTRRLAFYLMGGIYRLTGSQQVAVVAYALLFLPGTLVHEFAHWGMAKLLGVKTGGFHILPKLEKNGEIRLGSVDVRGGGLVEHTLIGMAPMLLGGLITVGLSYALVDVDAMKQALQSEQFGVVMQ
;
A
#
# COMPACT_ATOMS: atom_id res chain seq x y z
N MET A 1 26.37 -6.63 -16.39
CA MET A 1 25.96 -7.33 -15.14
C MET A 1 25.37 -6.39 -14.10
N TRP A 2 25.79 -5.11 -14.00
CA TRP A 2 25.26 -4.15 -13.01
C TRP A 2 23.99 -3.38 -13.43
N SER A 3 23.64 -3.38 -14.71
CA SER A 3 22.48 -2.67 -15.24
C SER A 3 21.14 -2.97 -14.52
N PRO A 4 20.74 -4.22 -14.21
CA PRO A 4 19.47 -4.47 -13.54
C PRO A 4 19.43 -3.90 -12.11
N LEU A 5 20.55 -3.91 -11.40
CA LEU A 5 20.64 -3.33 -10.05
C LEU A 5 20.48 -1.81 -10.09
N LEU A 6 21.11 -1.15 -11.07
CA LEU A 6 20.98 0.30 -11.27
C LEU A 6 19.54 0.69 -11.60
N TRP A 7 18.87 -0.06 -12.49
CA TRP A 7 17.46 0.20 -12.83
C TRP A 7 16.52 -0.06 -11.65
N SER A 8 16.75 -1.11 -10.88
CA SER A 8 15.95 -1.40 -9.68
C SER A 8 16.11 -0.30 -8.63
N ALA A 9 17.34 0.16 -8.39
CA ALA A 9 17.61 1.27 -7.48
C ALA A 9 16.95 2.57 -7.97
N ALA A 10 17.08 2.90 -9.26
CA ALA A 10 16.43 4.06 -9.85
C ALA A 10 14.90 3.99 -9.71
N PHE A 11 14.31 2.81 -9.91
CA PHE A 11 12.88 2.59 -9.75
C PHE A 11 12.41 2.77 -8.30
N LEU A 12 13.14 2.23 -7.32
CA LEU A 12 12.83 2.42 -5.90
C LEU A 12 12.92 3.89 -5.49
N VAL A 13 13.95 4.61 -5.98
CA VAL A 13 14.09 6.06 -5.76
C VAL A 13 12.92 6.82 -6.41
N ALA A 14 12.52 6.44 -7.62
CA ALA A 14 11.38 7.05 -8.30
C ALA A 14 10.07 6.82 -7.54
N ILE A 15 9.80 5.60 -7.07
CA ILE A 15 8.63 5.29 -6.23
C ILE A 15 8.66 6.11 -4.94
N TRP A 16 9.79 6.12 -4.23
CA TRP A 16 9.92 6.87 -2.98
C TRP A 16 9.66 8.37 -3.19
N TRP A 17 10.17 8.94 -4.29
CA TRP A 17 9.94 10.33 -4.63
C TRP A 17 8.47 10.60 -5.01
N LEU A 18 7.90 9.77 -5.86
CA LEU A 18 6.53 9.93 -6.36
C LEU A 18 5.50 9.78 -5.24
N THR A 19 5.67 8.80 -4.36
CA THR A 19 4.79 8.59 -3.19
C THR A 19 4.79 9.79 -2.27
N ARG A 20 5.97 10.37 -1.97
CA ARG A 20 6.07 11.60 -1.16
C ARG A 20 5.40 12.80 -1.83
N ARG A 21 5.59 12.96 -3.15
CA ARG A 21 4.92 14.03 -3.91
C ARG A 21 3.41 13.87 -3.89
N LEU A 22 2.91 12.66 -4.13
CA LEU A 22 1.48 12.36 -4.14
C LEU A 22 0.85 12.68 -2.79
N ALA A 23 1.45 12.25 -1.68
CA ALA A 23 0.97 12.59 -0.34
C ALA A 23 0.92 14.11 -0.11
N PHE A 24 1.99 14.82 -0.47
CA PHE A 24 2.06 16.28 -0.35
C PHE A 24 0.96 16.98 -1.16
N TYR A 25 0.75 16.59 -2.42
CA TYR A 25 -0.25 17.21 -3.29
C TYR A 25 -1.68 16.85 -2.88
N LEU A 26 -1.95 15.61 -2.46
CA LEU A 26 -3.27 15.22 -1.97
C LEU A 26 -3.65 15.99 -0.71
N MET A 27 -2.80 15.97 0.32
CA MET A 27 -3.07 16.68 1.57
C MET A 27 -3.08 18.20 1.35
N GLY A 28 -2.14 18.74 0.56
CA GLY A 28 -2.10 20.16 0.23
C GLY A 28 -3.33 20.61 -0.58
N GLY A 29 -3.83 19.76 -1.48
CA GLY A 29 -5.06 20.00 -2.23
C GLY A 29 -6.28 20.06 -1.31
N ILE A 30 -6.47 19.05 -0.46
CA ILE A 30 -7.58 19.01 0.49
C ILE A 30 -7.49 20.19 1.48
N TYR A 31 -6.30 20.50 1.97
CA TYR A 31 -6.08 21.65 2.86
C TYR A 31 -6.47 22.97 2.18
N ARG A 32 -6.10 23.19 0.92
CA ARG A 32 -6.48 24.41 0.19
C ARG A 32 -7.98 24.52 -0.04
N LEU A 33 -8.68 23.40 -0.22
CA LEU A 33 -10.13 23.38 -0.42
C LEU A 33 -10.91 23.59 0.89
N THR A 34 -10.39 23.08 2.01
CA THR A 34 -11.12 23.01 3.29
C THR A 34 -10.63 24.02 4.32
N GLY A 35 -9.41 24.55 4.17
CA GLY A 35 -8.74 25.41 5.15
C GLY A 35 -8.38 24.72 6.48
N SER A 36 -8.64 23.42 6.63
CA SER A 36 -8.46 22.69 7.87
C SER A 36 -7.48 21.54 7.73
N GLN A 37 -6.39 21.60 8.50
CA GLN A 37 -5.41 20.53 8.55
C GLN A 37 -6.02 19.22 9.05
N GLN A 38 -6.95 19.28 10.01
CA GLN A 38 -7.62 18.09 10.53
C GLN A 38 -8.46 17.41 9.45
N VAL A 39 -9.20 18.19 8.64
CA VAL A 39 -10.01 17.64 7.54
C VAL A 39 -9.10 17.02 6.48
N ALA A 40 -7.96 17.65 6.16
CA ALA A 40 -6.99 17.06 5.23
C ALA A 40 -6.44 15.71 5.71
N VAL A 41 -6.12 15.58 6.99
CA VAL A 41 -5.65 14.32 7.59
C VAL A 41 -6.75 13.25 7.54
N VAL A 42 -7.97 13.59 7.96
CA VAL A 42 -9.09 12.62 7.99
C VAL A 42 -9.47 12.17 6.58
N ALA A 43 -9.59 13.09 5.63
CA ALA A 43 -9.91 12.77 4.24
C ALA A 43 -8.83 11.90 3.60
N TYR A 44 -7.55 12.22 3.84
CA TYR A 44 -6.43 11.38 3.41
C TYR A 44 -6.53 9.98 4.03
N ALA A 45 -6.77 9.88 5.33
CA ALA A 45 -6.90 8.60 6.01
C ALA A 45 -8.09 7.77 5.51
N LEU A 46 -9.24 8.39 5.25
CA LEU A 46 -10.42 7.71 4.71
C LEU A 46 -10.16 7.17 3.30
N LEU A 47 -9.47 7.92 2.46
CA LEU A 47 -9.11 7.50 1.10
C LEU A 47 -8.23 6.24 1.11
N PHE A 48 -7.26 6.17 2.03
CA PHE A 48 -6.33 5.05 2.14
C PHE A 48 -6.78 3.95 3.12
N LEU A 49 -7.90 4.16 3.82
CA LEU A 49 -8.45 3.26 4.84
C LEU A 49 -8.58 1.80 4.40
N PRO A 50 -9.17 1.46 3.23
CA PRO A 50 -9.31 0.06 2.83
C PRO A 50 -7.94 -0.62 2.68
N GLY A 51 -6.94 0.11 2.15
CA GLY A 51 -5.57 -0.39 2.03
C GLY A 51 -4.88 -0.52 3.39
N THR A 52 -5.02 0.48 4.28
CA THR A 52 -4.46 0.43 5.63
C THR A 52 -5.05 -0.72 6.45
N LEU A 53 -6.35 -1.00 6.32
CA LEU A 53 -7.00 -2.14 6.98
C LEU A 53 -6.37 -3.46 6.55
N VAL A 54 -6.25 -3.70 5.25
CA VAL A 54 -5.60 -4.90 4.70
C VAL A 54 -4.14 -4.98 5.17
N HIS A 55 -3.43 -3.85 5.16
CA HIS A 55 -2.03 -3.78 5.57
C HIS A 55 -1.81 -4.21 7.02
N GLU A 56 -2.53 -3.59 7.96
CA GLU A 56 -2.40 -3.89 9.38
C GLU A 56 -2.94 -5.28 9.71
N PHE A 57 -4.00 -5.73 9.02
CA PHE A 57 -4.54 -7.08 9.18
C PHE A 57 -3.55 -8.15 8.71
N ALA A 58 -2.78 -7.89 7.64
CA ALA A 58 -1.74 -8.80 7.18
C ALA A 58 -0.64 -8.98 8.23
N HIS A 59 -0.18 -7.88 8.84
CA HIS A 59 0.78 -7.93 9.95
C HIS A 59 0.22 -8.72 11.14
N TRP A 60 -1.00 -8.39 11.56
CA TRP A 60 -1.67 -9.08 12.67
C TRP A 60 -1.85 -10.58 12.39
N GLY A 61 -2.33 -10.93 11.20
CA GLY A 61 -2.55 -12.31 10.77
C GLY A 61 -1.26 -13.11 10.72
N MET A 62 -0.20 -12.54 10.15
CA MET A 62 1.11 -13.20 10.13
C MET A 62 1.70 -13.35 11.55
N ALA A 63 1.57 -12.34 12.40
CA ALA A 63 2.02 -12.43 13.78
C ALA A 63 1.28 -13.55 14.54
N LYS A 64 -0.04 -13.65 14.35
CA LYS A 64 -0.86 -14.75 14.89
C LYS A 64 -0.42 -16.12 14.37
N LEU A 65 -0.16 -16.26 13.07
CA LEU A 65 0.32 -17.51 12.48
C LEU A 65 1.68 -17.95 13.04
N LEU A 66 2.55 -17.00 13.33
CA LEU A 66 3.88 -17.24 13.90
C LEU A 66 3.87 -17.34 15.44
N GLY A 67 2.71 -17.23 16.08
CA GLY A 67 2.59 -17.28 17.54
C GLY A 67 3.19 -16.05 18.26
N VAL A 68 3.44 -14.95 17.54
CA VAL A 68 3.97 -13.71 18.11
C VAL A 68 2.84 -12.92 18.76
N LYS A 69 3.10 -12.38 19.95
CA LYS A 69 2.09 -11.61 20.69
C LYS A 69 1.84 -10.27 20.00
N THR A 70 0.59 -9.98 19.68
CA THR A 70 0.16 -8.67 19.17
C THR A 70 -0.43 -7.83 20.31
N GLY A 71 -0.19 -6.52 20.29
CA GLY A 71 -0.78 -5.55 21.20
C GLY A 71 -1.95 -4.81 20.58
N GLY A 72 -1.96 -3.47 20.67
CA GLY A 72 -3.04 -2.63 20.17
C GLY A 72 -3.13 -2.63 18.64
N PHE A 73 -4.36 -2.61 18.14
CA PHE A 73 -4.69 -2.39 16.72
C PHE A 73 -5.35 -1.02 16.60
N HIS A 74 -4.72 -0.11 15.87
CA HIS A 74 -5.20 1.26 15.69
C HIS A 74 -5.36 1.57 14.20
N ILE A 75 -6.54 2.06 13.84
CA ILE A 75 -6.92 2.36 12.45
C ILE A 75 -7.15 3.87 12.26
N LEU A 76 -7.22 4.61 13.37
CA LEU A 76 -7.42 6.06 13.33
C LEU A 76 -6.09 6.76 13.08
N PRO A 77 -6.08 7.75 12.16
CA PRO A 77 -4.87 8.49 11.86
C PRO A 77 -4.43 9.29 13.08
N LYS A 78 -3.13 9.32 13.32
CA LYS A 78 -2.49 10.17 14.34
C LYS A 78 -1.44 11.04 13.67
N LEU A 79 -1.51 12.34 13.97
CA LEU A 79 -0.46 13.28 13.62
C LEU A 79 0.60 13.22 14.72
N GLU A 80 1.81 12.81 14.34
CA GLU A 80 2.95 12.73 15.23
C GLU A 80 3.59 14.11 15.43
N LYS A 81 4.34 14.28 16.53
CA LYS A 81 4.96 15.57 16.88
C LYS A 81 5.98 16.08 15.84
N ASN A 82 6.54 15.18 15.05
CA ASN A 82 7.48 15.48 13.95
C ASN A 82 6.76 15.89 12.64
N GLY A 83 5.42 15.93 12.63
CA GLY A 83 4.63 16.24 11.45
C GLY A 83 4.37 15.04 10.53
N GLU A 84 4.81 13.82 10.89
CA GLU A 84 4.43 12.61 10.18
C GLU A 84 3.00 12.18 10.52
N ILE A 85 2.32 11.57 9.56
CA ILE A 85 0.99 11.00 9.76
C ILE A 85 1.13 9.50 9.80
N ARG A 86 0.70 8.89 10.91
CA ARG A 86 0.50 7.45 10.99
C ARG A 86 -0.96 7.16 10.73
N LEU A 87 -1.24 6.41 9.66
CA LEU A 87 -2.60 6.05 9.25
C LEU A 87 -3.19 4.92 10.11
N GLY A 88 -2.36 3.93 10.43
CA GLY A 88 -2.70 2.80 11.27
C GLY A 88 -1.45 2.22 11.93
N SER A 89 -1.67 1.29 12.84
CA SER A 89 -0.60 0.51 13.46
C SER A 89 -1.14 -0.73 14.17
N VAL A 90 -0.46 -1.85 14.00
CA VAL A 90 -0.52 -2.99 14.92
C VAL A 90 0.76 -3.09 15.74
N ASP A 91 0.62 -3.19 17.06
CA ASP A 91 1.77 -3.48 17.92
C ASP A 91 2.14 -4.95 17.82
N VAL A 92 3.40 -5.26 17.54
CA VAL A 92 3.95 -6.61 17.59
C VAL A 92 4.98 -6.66 18.72
N ARG A 93 4.77 -7.54 19.70
CA ARG A 93 5.58 -7.64 20.92
C ARG A 93 6.31 -8.99 20.97
N GLY A 94 7.63 -8.95 20.90
CA GLY A 94 8.48 -10.14 20.84
C GLY A 94 8.65 -10.67 19.42
N GLY A 95 9.16 -11.89 19.30
CA GLY A 95 9.64 -12.46 18.04
C GLY A 95 11.14 -12.19 17.84
N GLY A 96 11.76 -12.99 16.97
CA GLY A 96 13.13 -12.80 16.51
C GLY A 96 13.18 -12.15 15.13
N LEU A 97 14.38 -12.12 14.54
CA LEU A 97 14.61 -11.52 13.23
C LEU A 97 13.74 -12.13 12.13
N VAL A 98 13.56 -13.45 12.15
CA VAL A 98 12.79 -14.17 11.12
C VAL A 98 11.32 -13.80 11.20
N GLU A 99 10.75 -13.82 12.40
CA GLU A 99 9.34 -13.49 12.62
C GLU A 99 9.05 -12.04 12.24
N HIS A 100 9.90 -11.09 12.66
CA HIS A 100 9.74 -9.69 12.27
C HIS A 100 9.85 -9.49 10.76
N THR A 101 10.73 -10.23 10.08
CA THR A 101 10.87 -10.16 8.63
C THR A 101 9.63 -10.70 7.92
N LEU A 102 9.13 -11.87 8.35
CA LEU A 102 7.93 -12.49 7.78
C LEU A 102 6.68 -11.62 7.99
N ILE A 103 6.51 -11.08 9.20
CA ILE A 103 5.44 -10.13 9.52
C ILE A 103 5.56 -8.90 8.62
N GLY A 104 6.75 -8.31 8.53
CA GLY A 104 7.02 -7.14 7.69
C GLY A 104 6.69 -7.35 6.21
N MET A 105 6.89 -8.56 5.69
CA MET A 105 6.58 -8.92 4.30
C MET A 105 5.10 -9.25 4.05
N ALA A 106 4.34 -9.59 5.10
CA ALA A 106 2.96 -10.06 4.96
C ALA A 106 2.03 -9.10 4.19
N PRO A 107 2.05 -7.78 4.43
CA PRO A 107 1.21 -6.86 3.66
C PRO A 107 1.54 -6.83 2.17
N MET A 108 2.82 -6.97 1.81
CA MET A 108 3.24 -6.96 0.41
C MET A 108 2.73 -8.21 -0.32
N LEU A 109 2.82 -9.37 0.34
CA LEU A 109 2.31 -10.64 -0.19
C LEU A 109 0.77 -10.60 -0.32
N LEU A 110 0.07 -10.21 0.75
CA LEU A 110 -1.40 -10.16 0.73
C LEU A 110 -1.91 -9.13 -0.28
N GLY A 111 -1.32 -7.94 -0.32
CA GLY A 111 -1.67 -6.90 -1.28
C GLY A 111 -1.42 -7.33 -2.73
N GLY A 112 -0.32 -8.05 -2.99
CA GLY A 112 -0.04 -8.62 -4.31
C GLY A 112 -1.08 -9.65 -4.73
N LEU A 113 -1.44 -10.59 -3.85
CA LEU A 113 -2.47 -11.60 -4.12
C LEU A 113 -3.84 -10.96 -4.38
N ILE A 114 -4.23 -9.97 -3.58
CA ILE A 114 -5.48 -9.22 -3.79
C ILE A 114 -5.45 -8.49 -5.13
N THR A 115 -4.33 -7.86 -5.50
CA THR A 115 -4.20 -7.15 -6.77
C THR A 115 -4.34 -8.09 -7.96
N VAL A 116 -3.68 -9.25 -7.93
CA VAL A 116 -3.81 -10.27 -8.98
C VAL A 116 -5.26 -10.78 -9.04
N GLY A 117 -5.87 -11.10 -7.91
CA GLY A 117 -7.27 -11.54 -7.86
C GLY A 117 -8.23 -10.51 -8.43
N LEU A 118 -8.08 -9.24 -8.05
CA LEU A 118 -8.88 -8.13 -8.57
C LEU A 118 -8.64 -7.90 -10.06
N SER A 119 -7.42 -8.10 -10.55
CA SER A 119 -7.18 -7.98 -12.00
C SER A 119 -8.01 -8.99 -12.77
N TYR A 120 -8.08 -10.25 -12.35
CA TYR A 120 -8.92 -11.25 -13.03
C TYR A 120 -10.42 -11.00 -12.84
N ALA A 121 -10.82 -10.41 -11.72
CA ALA A 121 -12.24 -10.18 -11.41
C ALA A 121 -12.82 -8.92 -12.08
N LEU A 122 -12.01 -7.88 -12.24
CA LEU A 122 -12.45 -6.56 -12.72
C LEU A 122 -11.99 -6.25 -14.14
N VAL A 123 -10.90 -6.88 -14.58
CA VAL A 123 -10.33 -6.71 -15.92
C VAL A 123 -10.41 -8.05 -16.62
N ASP A 124 -10.91 -8.08 -17.85
CA ASP A 124 -10.87 -9.30 -18.65
C ASP A 124 -9.42 -9.54 -19.13
N VAL A 125 -8.60 -10.07 -18.22
CA VAL A 125 -7.17 -10.33 -18.43
C VAL A 125 -6.99 -11.31 -19.60
N ASP A 126 -7.93 -12.22 -19.80
CA ASP A 126 -7.92 -13.16 -20.91
C ASP A 126 -8.18 -12.47 -22.25
N ALA A 127 -9.17 -11.57 -22.31
CA ALA A 127 -9.40 -10.73 -23.49
C ALA A 127 -8.19 -9.84 -23.80
N MET A 128 -7.56 -9.23 -22.79
CA MET A 128 -6.33 -8.46 -22.99
C MET A 128 -5.17 -9.31 -23.51
N LYS A 129 -5.00 -10.52 -22.99
CA LYS A 129 -3.95 -11.45 -23.43
C LYS A 129 -4.16 -11.88 -24.88
N GLN A 130 -5.41 -12.14 -25.28
CA GLN A 130 -5.77 -12.46 -26.66
C GLN A 130 -5.53 -11.27 -27.60
N ALA A 131 -5.91 -10.05 -27.20
CA ALA A 131 -5.67 -8.83 -27.98
C ALA A 131 -4.17 -8.51 -28.16
N LEU A 132 -3.35 -8.78 -27.13
CA LEU A 132 -1.90 -8.66 -27.21
C LEU A 132 -1.26 -9.69 -28.15
N GLN A 133 -1.78 -10.92 -28.15
CA GLN A 133 -1.30 -11.98 -29.04
C GLN A 133 -1.73 -11.78 -30.50
N SER A 134 -2.83 -11.07 -30.74
CA SER A 134 -3.33 -10.79 -32.09
C SER A 134 -2.84 -9.47 -32.69
N GLU A 135 -2.03 -8.68 -31.95
CA GLU A 135 -1.63 -7.30 -32.30
C GLU A 135 -2.79 -6.35 -32.65
N GLN A 136 -4.03 -6.71 -32.31
CA GLN A 136 -5.23 -5.91 -32.60
C GLN A 136 -5.64 -5.08 -31.38
N PHE A 137 -4.97 -3.94 -31.18
CA PHE A 137 -5.30 -2.98 -30.10
C PHE A 137 -6.66 -2.26 -30.30
N GLY A 138 -7.41 -2.53 -31.38
CA GLY A 138 -8.60 -1.78 -31.77
C GLY A 138 -9.96 -2.31 -31.28
N VAL A 139 -10.03 -3.51 -30.70
CA VAL A 139 -11.32 -4.22 -30.49
C VAL A 139 -11.81 -4.21 -29.02
N VAL A 140 -10.99 -3.77 -28.06
CA VAL A 140 -11.28 -3.92 -26.61
C VAL A 140 -12.10 -2.74 -26.01
N MET A 141 -12.59 -1.80 -26.84
CA MET A 141 -13.35 -0.62 -26.39
C MET A 141 -14.74 -0.51 -27.04
N GLN A 142 -15.46 -1.63 -27.18
CA GLN A 142 -16.89 -1.65 -27.50
C GLN A 142 -17.69 -2.42 -26.46
#